data_AF-A0A316NS20-F1
#
_entry.id   AF-A0A316NS20-F1
#
_cell.length_a   1.000
_cell.length_b   1.000
_cell.length_c   1.000
_cell.angle_alpha   90.00
_cell.angle_beta   90.00
_cell.angle_gamma   90.00
#
_symmetry.space_group_name_H-M   'P 1'
#
loop_
_entity.id
_entity.type
_entity.pdbx_description
1 polymer ?
#
loop_
_entity_poly.entity_id
_entity_poly.type
_entity_poly.pdbx_seq_one_letter_code
_entity_poly.pdbx_strand_id
1 'polypeptide(L)'
;MIEYLANHIVEHDSMATVWRTRDTVRYIQAEWSKSHDEPIDEGELLLFLCDEHRGNLTEEQKSLTRRCRDEMRTAYGAVVFKLMLYEEMLCRGMAADIQTCRSIFFPEEGDAPWLPNRAV
;
A
#
# COMPACT_ATOMS: atom_id res chain seq x y z
N MET A 1 -11.83 -11.74 -1.37
CA MET A 1 -11.33 -12.74 -0.39
C MET A 1 -9.93 -12.39 0.11
N ILE A 2 -8.93 -12.16 -0.75
CA ILE A 2 -7.58 -11.75 -0.32
C ILE A 2 -7.57 -10.38 0.38
N GLU A 3 -8.27 -9.39 -0.17
CA GLU A 3 -8.40 -8.06 0.46
C GLU A 3 -9.05 -8.15 1.85
N TYR A 4 -10.01 -9.07 2.03
CA TYR A 4 -10.65 -9.31 3.31
C TYR A 4 -9.65 -9.86 4.33
N LEU A 5 -8.82 -10.84 3.95
CA LEU A 5 -7.77 -11.37 4.83
C LEU A 5 -6.73 -10.31 5.20
N ALA A 6 -6.28 -9.51 4.23
CA ALA A 6 -5.33 -8.43 4.48
C ALA A 6 -5.92 -7.34 5.39
N ASN A 7 -7.18 -6.95 5.17
CA ASN A 7 -7.86 -6.00 6.06
C ASN A 7 -8.05 -6.58 7.46
N HIS A 8 -8.42 -7.86 7.58
CA HIS A 8 -8.57 -8.54 8.87
C HIS A 8 -7.26 -8.58 9.66
N ILE A 9 -6.13 -8.93 9.03
CA ILE A 9 -4.81 -8.87 9.68
C ILE A 9 -4.53 -7.46 10.19
N VAL A 10 -4.74 -6.46 9.35
CA VAL A 10 -4.49 -5.06 9.72
C VAL A 10 -5.38 -4.61 10.87
N GLU A 11 -6.68 -4.93 10.85
CA GLU A 11 -7.65 -4.54 11.88
C GLU A 11 -7.39 -5.18 13.24
N HIS A 12 -6.78 -6.37 13.28
CA HIS A 12 -6.50 -7.11 14.51
C HIS A 12 -5.05 -7.03 15.01
N ASP A 13 -4.11 -6.59 14.16
CA ASP A 13 -2.72 -6.31 14.53
C ASP A 13 -2.51 -4.79 14.58
N SER A 14 -2.36 -4.26 15.79
CA SER A 14 -2.15 -2.83 16.04
C SER A 14 -0.91 -2.29 15.34
N MET A 15 0.15 -3.08 15.23
CA MET A 15 1.38 -2.68 14.54
C MET A 15 1.16 -2.62 13.03
N ALA A 16 0.44 -3.58 12.47
CA ALA A 16 0.08 -3.58 11.05
C ALA A 16 -0.82 -2.38 10.68
N THR A 17 -1.77 -2.01 11.56
CA THR A 17 -2.56 -0.77 11.41
C THR A 17 -1.68 0.47 11.39
N VAL A 18 -0.73 0.58 12.32
CA VAL A 18 0.18 1.73 12.41
C VAL A 18 1.04 1.84 11.14
N TRP A 19 1.64 0.74 10.70
CA TRP A 19 2.49 0.75 9.50
C TRP A 19 1.71 1.08 8.24
N ARG A 20 0.56 0.45 8.02
CA ARG A 20 -0.28 0.74 6.86
C ARG A 20 -0.72 2.20 6.82
N THR A 21 -1.15 2.74 7.96
CA THR A 21 -1.56 4.16 8.04
C THR A 21 -0.38 5.08 7.72
N ARG A 22 0.77 4.86 8.35
CA ARG A 22 1.98 5.67 8.11
C ARG A 22 2.45 5.60 6.66
N ASP A 23 2.48 4.41 6.07
CA ASP A 23 2.90 4.22 4.69
C ASP A 23 1.89 4.85 3.71
N THR A 24 0.60 4.77 4.02
CA THR A 24 -0.46 5.44 3.25
C THR A 24 -0.32 6.94 3.28
N VAL A 25 -0.04 7.54 4.46
CA VAL A 25 0.25 8.97 4.59
C VAL A 25 1.45 9.38 3.73
N ARG A 26 2.56 8.64 3.82
CA ARG A 26 3.76 8.91 3.00
C ARG A 26 3.47 8.83 1.52
N TYR A 27 2.71 7.83 1.09
CA TYR A 27 2.32 7.66 -0.29
C TYR A 27 1.45 8.83 -0.79
N ILE A 28 0.46 9.25 0.01
CA ILE A 28 -0.39 10.41 -0.31
C ILE A 28 0.44 11.68 -0.45
N GLN A 29 1.36 11.95 0.48
CA GLN A 29 2.24 13.12 0.41
C GLN A 29 3.11 13.09 -0.84
N ALA A 30 3.68 11.93 -1.17
CA ALA A 30 4.47 11.75 -2.39
C ALA A 30 3.63 11.97 -3.66
N GLU A 31 2.42 11.43 -3.74
CA GLU A 31 1.52 11.67 -4.88
C GLU A 31 1.09 13.14 -4.98
N TRP A 32 0.79 13.79 -3.86
CA TRP A 32 0.39 15.19 -3.80
C TRP A 32 1.51 16.13 -4.29
N SER A 33 2.75 15.86 -3.85
CA SER A 33 3.94 16.65 -4.22
C SER A 33 4.27 16.66 -5.71
N LYS A 34 3.68 15.76 -6.52
CA LYS A 34 3.90 15.72 -7.98
C LYS A 34 3.27 16.90 -8.70
N SER A 35 2.24 17.51 -8.12
CA SER A 35 1.49 18.62 -8.73
C SER A 35 1.31 19.82 -7.82
N HIS A 36 1.76 19.75 -6.56
CA HIS A 36 1.59 20.79 -5.55
C HIS A 36 2.87 21.00 -4.75
N ASP A 37 3.21 22.27 -4.49
CA ASP A 37 4.41 22.64 -3.73
C ASP A 37 4.18 22.58 -2.21
N GLU A 38 2.95 22.86 -1.76
CA GLU A 38 2.59 22.85 -0.34
C GLU A 38 2.10 21.46 0.07
N PRO A 39 2.67 20.81 1.11
CA PRO A 39 2.21 19.51 1.58
C PRO A 39 0.80 19.58 2.19
N ILE A 40 0.13 18.43 2.25
CA ILE A 40 -1.12 18.30 2.99
C ILE A 40 -0.78 18.33 4.50
N ASP A 41 -1.60 18.99 5.32
CA ASP A 41 -1.43 18.88 6.77
C ASP A 41 -1.57 17.42 7.22
N GLU A 42 -0.52 16.87 7.82
CA GLU A 42 -0.48 15.46 8.21
C GLU A 42 -1.50 15.12 9.30
N GLY A 43 -1.78 16.05 10.22
CA GLY A 43 -2.77 15.86 11.28
C GLY A 43 -4.20 15.78 10.73
N GLU A 44 -4.55 16.71 9.84
CA GLU A 44 -5.84 16.70 9.15
C GLU A 44 -5.99 15.46 8.26
N LEU A 45 -4.90 15.02 7.63
CA LEU A 45 -4.87 13.81 6.82
C LEU A 45 -5.09 12.54 7.66
N LEU A 46 -4.42 12.43 8.80
CA LEU A 46 -4.58 11.32 9.74
C LEU A 46 -6.02 11.25 10.28
N LEU A 47 -6.60 12.40 10.65
CA LEU A 47 -8.00 12.48 11.08
C LEU A 47 -8.94 11.95 10.00
N PHE A 48 -8.76 12.38 8.74
CA PHE A 48 -9.56 11.91 7.61
C PHE A 48 -9.40 10.41 7.32
N LEU A 49 -8.18 9.87 7.46
CA LEU A 49 -7.93 8.43 7.28
C LEU A 49 -8.58 7.58 8.37
N CYS A 50 -8.70 8.10 9.60
CA CYS A 50 -9.43 7.45 10.68
C CYS A 50 -10.95 7.53 10.51
N ASP A 51 -11.48 8.71 10.13
CA ASP A 51 -12.90 8.98 9.92
C ASP A 51 -13.04 10.04 8.82
N GLU A 52 -13.67 9.68 7.70
CA GLU A 52 -13.79 10.59 6.53
C GLU A 52 -14.58 11.88 6.82
N HIS A 53 -15.32 11.94 7.92
CA HIS A 53 -16.05 13.14 8.34
C HIS A 53 -15.20 14.07 9.22
N ARG A 54 -13.97 13.68 9.52
CA ARG A 54 -13.00 14.46 10.31
C ARG A 54 -11.90 14.98 9.41
N GLY A 55 -11.22 16.00 9.90
CA GLY A 55 -10.18 16.69 9.16
C GLY A 55 -10.72 17.82 8.28
N ASN A 56 -9.92 18.87 8.11
CA ASN A 56 -10.21 20.05 7.31
C ASN A 56 -9.51 19.98 5.95
N LEU A 57 -9.65 18.85 5.26
CA LEU A 57 -9.12 18.65 3.92
C LEU A 57 -10.02 19.30 2.86
N THR A 58 -9.42 19.83 1.80
CA THR A 58 -10.17 20.26 0.60
C THR A 58 -10.77 19.05 -0.12
N GLU A 59 -11.80 19.26 -0.95
CA GLU A 59 -12.40 18.15 -1.72
C GLU A 59 -11.40 17.47 -2.67
N GLU A 60 -10.44 18.21 -3.19
CA GLU A 60 -9.34 17.68 -3.99
C GLU A 60 -8.45 16.75 -3.17
N GLN A 61 -8.01 17.20 -1.99
CA GLN A 61 -7.20 16.40 -1.07
C GLN A 61 -7.94 15.14 -0.62
N LYS A 62 -9.25 15.23 -0.34
CA LYS A 62 -10.09 14.07 -0.01
C LYS A 62 -10.17 13.08 -1.17
N SER A 63 -10.36 13.56 -2.39
CA SER A 63 -10.42 12.72 -3.60
C SER A 63 -9.11 11.96 -3.81
N LEU A 64 -7.97 12.65 -3.73
CA LEU A 64 -6.64 12.02 -3.79
C LEU A 64 -6.47 10.99 -2.67
N THR A 65 -6.80 11.36 -1.44
CA THR A 65 -6.62 10.51 -0.26
C THR A 65 -7.42 9.22 -0.37
N ARG A 66 -8.67 9.27 -0.85
CA ARG A 66 -9.49 8.06 -1.09
C ARG A 66 -8.83 7.14 -2.12
N ARG A 67 -8.43 7.70 -3.26
CA ARG A 67 -7.76 6.94 -4.33
C ARG A 67 -6.50 6.25 -3.83
N CYS A 68 -5.59 7.01 -3.22
CA CYS A 68 -4.32 6.50 -2.71
C CYS A 68 -4.51 5.48 -1.58
N ARG A 69 -5.50 5.68 -0.71
CA ARG A 69 -5.86 4.71 0.32
C ARG A 69 -6.27 3.39 -0.30
N ASP A 70 -7.13 3.39 -1.32
CA ASP A 70 -7.62 2.18 -1.98
C ASP A 70 -6.53 1.47 -2.80
N GLU A 71 -5.64 2.22 -3.45
CA GLU A 71 -4.40 1.71 -4.06
C GLU A 71 -3.52 1.00 -3.02
N MET A 72 -3.28 1.62 -1.87
CA MET A 72 -2.53 1.02 -0.77
C MET A 72 -3.23 -0.20 -0.18
N ARG A 73 -4.57 -0.21 -0.12
CA ARG A 73 -5.33 -1.41 0.29
C ARG A 73 -5.07 -2.59 -0.64
N THR A 74 -5.10 -2.32 -1.95
CA THR A 74 -4.82 -3.33 -2.98
C THR A 74 -3.38 -3.83 -2.89
N ALA A 75 -2.41 -2.92 -2.71
CA ALA A 75 -0.99 -3.27 -2.59
C ALA A 75 -0.71 -4.18 -1.38
N TYR A 76 -1.26 -3.84 -0.21
CA TYR A 76 -1.14 -4.69 0.98
C TYR A 76 -1.79 -6.06 0.77
N GLY A 77 -2.95 -6.13 0.10
CA GLY A 77 -3.58 -7.39 -0.29
C GLY A 77 -2.68 -8.25 -1.19
N ALA A 78 -2.05 -7.64 -2.19
CA ALA A 78 -1.12 -8.33 -3.08
C ALA A 78 0.13 -8.86 -2.35
N VAL A 79 0.66 -8.11 -1.37
CA VAL A 79 1.78 -8.58 -0.53
C VAL A 79 1.39 -9.83 0.26
N VAL A 80 0.24 -9.81 0.93
CA VAL A 80 -0.26 -10.97 1.69
C VAL A 80 -0.43 -12.19 0.78
N PHE A 81 -1.01 -12.02 -0.40
CA PHE A 81 -1.15 -13.10 -1.37
C PHE A 81 0.21 -13.66 -1.84
N LYS A 82 1.17 -12.79 -2.15
CA LYS A 82 2.51 -13.21 -2.55
C LYS A 82 3.23 -13.98 -1.44
N LEU A 83 3.11 -13.56 -0.19
CA LEU A 83 3.68 -14.28 0.95
C LEU A 83 3.08 -15.69 1.09
N MET A 84 1.76 -15.83 0.97
CA MET A 84 1.11 -17.16 0.99
C MET A 84 1.56 -18.04 -0.18
N LEU A 85 1.72 -17.45 -1.38
CA LEU A 85 2.22 -18.17 -2.54
C LEU A 85 3.67 -18.64 -2.34
N TYR A 86 4.53 -17.78 -1.78
CA TYR A 86 5.92 -18.13 -1.51
C TYR A 86 6.02 -19.28 -0.51
N GLU A 87 5.20 -19.26 0.55
CA GLU A 87 5.13 -20.37 1.51
C GLU A 87 4.75 -21.69 0.83
N GLU A 88 3.72 -21.68 -0.02
CA GLU A 88 3.29 -22.87 -0.76
C GLU A 88 4.38 -23.39 -1.72
N MET A 89 5.12 -22.48 -2.37
CA MET A 89 6.25 -22.85 -3.23
C MET A 89 7.36 -23.56 -2.47
N LEU A 90 7.68 -23.10 -1.26
CA LEU A 90 8.67 -23.74 -0.38
C LEU A 90 8.17 -25.10 0.08
N CYS A 91 6.91 -25.21 0.53
CA CYS A 91 6.34 -26.48 0.98
C CYS A 91 6.34 -27.56 -0.11
N ARG A 92 6.19 -27.18 -1.39
CA ARG A 92 6.22 -28.10 -2.53
C ARG A 92 7.62 -28.36 -3.09
N GLY A 93 8.66 -27.71 -2.56
CA GLY A 93 10.02 -27.79 -3.10
C GLY A 93 10.16 -27.16 -4.49
N MET A 94 9.26 -26.25 -4.87
CA MET A 94 9.34 -25.52 -6.15
C MET A 94 10.39 -24.40 -6.11
N ALA A 95 10.79 -23.97 -4.91
CA ALA A 95 11.88 -23.03 -4.66
C ALA A 95 12.70 -23.50 -3.45
N ALA A 96 14.00 -23.22 -3.46
CA ALA A 96 14.91 -23.63 -2.38
C ALA A 96 14.81 -22.71 -1.15
N ASP A 97 14.53 -21.42 -1.37
CA ASP A 97 14.42 -20.41 -0.33
C ASP A 97 13.55 -19.22 -0.78
N ILE A 98 13.31 -18.29 0.15
CA ILE A 98 12.48 -17.10 -0.09
C ILE A 98 13.08 -16.15 -1.15
N GLN A 99 14.40 -16.15 -1.32
CA GLN A 99 15.05 -15.29 -2.31
C GLN A 99 14.82 -15.83 -3.72
N THR A 100 14.86 -17.15 -3.87
CA THR A 100 14.48 -17.86 -5.10
C THR A 100 13.03 -17.59 -5.45
N CYS A 101 12.11 -17.63 -4.46
CA CYS A 101 10.73 -17.22 -4.68
C CYS A 101 10.64 -15.77 -5.19
N ARG A 102 11.37 -14.84 -4.57
CA ARG A 102 11.35 -13.43 -4.96
C ARG A 102 11.89 -13.20 -6.38
N SER A 103 13.02 -13.80 -6.73
CA SER A 103 13.66 -13.60 -8.03
C SER A 103 12.81 -14.11 -9.20
N ILE A 104 12.00 -15.15 -9.00
CA ILE A 104 11.07 -15.67 -10.02
C ILE A 104 10.03 -14.62 -10.43
N PHE A 105 9.53 -13.81 -9.48
CA PHE A 105 8.46 -12.83 -9.75
C PHE A 105 8.96 -11.38 -9.81
N PHE A 106 10.20 -11.13 -9.39
CA PHE A 106 10.87 -9.84 -9.40
C PHE A 106 12.33 -10.03 -9.85
N PRO A 107 12.57 -10.24 -11.16
CA PRO A 107 13.94 -10.30 -11.67
C PRO A 107 14.66 -8.97 -11.39
N GLU A 108 15.93 -9.02 -11.00
CA GLU A 108 16.74 -7.86 -10.57
C GLU A 108 17.01 -6.81 -11.68
N GLU A 109 16.42 -6.94 -12.88
CA GLU A 109 16.51 -5.94 -13.95
C GLU A 109 15.29 -5.02 -13.98
N GLY A 110 15.46 -3.82 -13.40
CA GLY A 110 14.79 -2.60 -13.87
C GLY A 110 13.60 -2.11 -13.04
N ASP A 111 13.89 -1.20 -12.12
CA ASP A 111 13.01 -0.22 -11.48
C ASP A 111 11.73 -0.69 -10.75
N ALA A 112 11.73 -0.37 -9.46
CA ALA A 112 10.59 -0.50 -8.55
C ALA A 112 9.26 0.03 -9.16
N PRO A 113 8.22 -0.81 -9.34
CA PRO A 113 6.95 -0.46 -10.01
C PRO A 113 5.99 0.48 -9.26
N TRP A 114 6.42 1.27 -8.27
CA TRP A 114 5.55 2.35 -7.74
C TRP A 114 5.36 3.52 -8.71
N LEU A 115 5.91 3.41 -9.92
CA LEU A 115 5.53 4.20 -11.09
C LEU A 115 4.52 3.41 -11.93
N PRO A 116 3.21 3.74 -11.90
CA PRO A 116 2.36 3.39 -13.02
C PRO A 116 2.89 4.14 -14.24
N ASN A 117 3.39 3.39 -15.22
CA ASN A 117 3.51 3.85 -16.60
C ASN A 117 2.15 4.44 -17.02
N ARG A 118 2.07 5.77 -17.11
CA ARG A 118 1.06 6.41 -17.95
C ARG A 118 1.46 6.16 -19.39
N ALA A 119 0.83 5.17 -20.02
CA ALA A 119 0.84 5.03 -21.47
C ALA A 119 -0.59 5.28 -21.99
N VAL A 120 -0.71 6.47 -22.59
CA VAL A 120 -1.70 6.99 -23.57
C VAL A 120 -3.18 6.84 -23.26
#